data_AF-A0A945Y483-F1
#
_entry.id   AF-A0A945Y483-F1
#
_cell.length_a   1.000
_cell.length_b   1.000
_cell.length_c   1.000
_cell.angle_alpha   90.00
_cell.angle_beta   90.00
_cell.angle_gamma   90.00
#
_symmetry.space_group_name_H-M   'P 1'
#
loop_
_entity.id
_entity.type
_entity.pdbx_description
1 polymer ?
#
loop_
_entity_poly.entity_id
_entity_poly.type
_entity_poly.pdbx_seq_one_letter_code
_entity_poly.pdbx_strand_id
1 'polypeptide(L)'
;MSQILKLSDRIQFLPVVHGSGSFAREVRHQLLSNPCDCLAIALPPEFQPTVEQGINHLPAISLSCQEQPNGAMNYVPIDPSQPFIIGLRIAMQEGISRHFIDWSTESYEKRSVDFPDSFSLSKLSYEKYISTLLLTLKRPEDKTLHFWRARWIAYQLHQLELENSHIICLCSILDWPWIKEAYDERMPVNKPVKAEGLPSLQGVDEQTLFFALTELPYVTYLYEKQRQELRPDNNAPVDGVKEILLRARELFIKKHKIRYHNLTSQTFQNLLQYIRNLTLMESRLLPDLYTLVNAAKQFGGDPFAVVVLEAAREYPFSENGNSQESLSLGIDQALPIEEGAEPVAMINRLSEHQFEWRTLNLKPDPDIKMQEKWQHRWDPYGQCSWPTEDERIENLNTHVREQTKLLLSHDLARTEKFTSSVKDGIDIRDTLRHWYSGDIYVKEIPPSRGQVEIVVLLFDSDPEPDTYNWCQTWYAEHNEESTLCFFATEYMEQLIGPGIGQATYGGCMMIYPPRSIPDIWQDPRIHLSETLEEKLLEAAFFHSKEINVTVVSPCAPRMSWRRLAKKYGKKIIHIPLKRFSNQTIEKVRRFHVLNGKNIRSYAQRFIQDI
;
A
#
# COMPACT_ATOMS: atom_id res chain seq x y z
N MET A 1 24.23 -33.58 0.89
CA MET A 1 24.01 -32.91 2.18
C MET A 1 25.33 -32.69 2.90
N SER A 2 25.45 -31.58 3.66
CA SER A 2 26.65 -31.22 4.43
C SER A 2 26.86 -32.13 5.65
N GLN A 3 28.10 -32.56 5.90
CA GLN A 3 28.46 -33.31 7.11
C GLN A 3 28.15 -32.55 8.41
N ILE A 4 28.02 -31.23 8.36
CA ILE A 4 27.89 -30.37 9.55
C ILE A 4 26.56 -30.56 10.29
N LEU A 5 25.52 -31.05 9.61
CA LEU A 5 24.18 -31.26 10.16
C LEU A 5 23.89 -32.71 10.53
N LYS A 6 24.85 -33.60 10.30
CA LYS A 6 24.70 -35.03 10.60
C LYS A 6 24.84 -35.23 12.10
N LEU A 7 23.81 -35.80 12.74
CA LEU A 7 23.86 -36.19 14.15
C LEU A 7 24.43 -37.60 14.28
N SER A 8 23.98 -38.52 13.42
CA SER A 8 24.44 -39.90 13.35
C SER A 8 24.42 -40.40 11.90
N ASP A 9 24.80 -41.64 11.66
CA ASP A 9 24.72 -42.24 10.31
C ASP A 9 23.31 -42.27 9.72
N ARG A 10 22.29 -42.20 10.57
CA ARG A 10 20.87 -42.28 10.19
C ARG A 10 20.11 -40.97 10.42
N ILE A 11 20.61 -40.08 11.29
CA ILE A 11 19.90 -38.85 11.68
C ILE A 11 20.62 -37.61 11.15
N GLN A 12 19.84 -36.74 10.50
CA GLN A 12 20.28 -35.42 10.09
C GLN A 12 19.36 -34.33 10.65
N PHE A 13 19.94 -33.25 11.14
CA PHE A 13 19.19 -32.07 11.54
C PHE A 13 18.80 -31.19 10.34
N LEU A 14 17.66 -30.54 10.49
CA LEU A 14 17.21 -29.44 9.66
C LEU A 14 16.76 -28.28 10.57
N PRO A 15 17.70 -27.54 11.19
CA PRO A 15 17.36 -26.43 12.08
C PRO A 15 16.70 -25.26 11.34
N VAL A 16 15.66 -24.66 11.91
CA VAL A 16 14.93 -23.56 11.28
C VAL A 16 14.74 -22.36 12.21
N VAL A 17 14.58 -21.18 11.62
CA VAL A 17 13.95 -20.05 12.29
C VAL A 17 12.46 -20.13 12.01
N HIS A 18 11.64 -20.14 13.05
CA HIS A 18 10.19 -20.17 12.89
C HIS A 18 9.66 -18.88 12.25
N GLY A 19 8.51 -18.98 11.58
CA GLY A 19 7.78 -17.87 11.00
C GLY A 19 8.42 -17.28 9.74
N SER A 20 9.25 -18.06 9.04
CA SER A 20 9.98 -17.61 7.86
C SER A 20 9.62 -18.42 6.63
N GLY A 21 9.05 -17.76 5.62
CA GLY A 21 8.78 -18.37 4.32
C GLY A 21 10.07 -18.81 3.60
N SER A 22 11.18 -18.09 3.83
CA SER A 22 12.50 -18.45 3.29
C SER A 22 13.00 -19.79 3.82
N PHE A 23 12.83 -20.06 5.12
CA PHE A 23 13.14 -21.35 5.72
C PHE A 23 12.16 -22.44 5.31
N ALA A 24 10.88 -22.11 5.15
CA ALA A 24 9.90 -23.08 4.68
C ALA A 24 10.21 -23.61 3.28
N ARG A 25 10.68 -22.74 2.38
CA ARG A 25 11.22 -23.11 1.06
C ARG A 25 12.44 -24.04 1.17
N GLU A 26 13.38 -23.72 2.06
CA GLU A 26 14.57 -24.56 2.26
C GLU A 26 14.19 -25.94 2.81
N VAL A 27 13.25 -26.01 3.75
CA VAL A 27 12.72 -27.28 4.27
C VAL A 27 12.13 -28.13 3.16
N ARG A 28 11.26 -27.53 2.32
CA ARG A 28 10.71 -28.23 1.15
C ARG A 28 11.81 -28.75 0.23
N HIS A 29 12.80 -27.91 -0.09
CA HIS A 29 13.90 -28.28 -0.96
C HIS A 29 14.72 -29.45 -0.38
N GLN A 30 15.05 -29.42 0.90
CA GLN A 30 15.83 -30.47 1.55
C GLN A 30 15.06 -31.78 1.66
N LEU A 31 13.76 -31.75 1.97
CA LEU A 31 12.94 -32.97 2.04
C LEU A 31 12.75 -33.64 0.67
N LEU A 32 12.58 -32.84 -0.40
CA LEU A 32 12.38 -33.39 -1.75
C LEU A 32 13.67 -33.81 -2.44
N SER A 33 14.82 -33.24 -2.07
CA SER A 33 16.10 -33.52 -2.72
C SER A 33 16.88 -34.68 -2.11
N ASN A 34 16.44 -35.19 -0.95
CA ASN A 34 17.21 -36.12 -0.15
C ASN A 34 16.35 -37.30 0.33
N PRO A 35 16.94 -38.49 0.54
CA PRO A 35 16.20 -39.61 1.11
C PRO A 35 15.76 -39.30 2.54
N CYS A 36 14.48 -39.53 2.82
CA CYS A 36 13.87 -39.36 4.13
C CYS A 36 12.79 -40.42 4.29
N ASP A 37 12.92 -41.32 5.26
CA ASP A 37 11.89 -42.30 5.61
C ASP A 37 11.10 -41.88 6.87
N CYS A 38 11.67 -40.96 7.66
CA CYS A 38 11.08 -40.46 8.90
C CYS A 38 11.38 -38.97 9.11
N LEU A 39 10.32 -38.16 9.21
CA LEU A 39 10.37 -36.78 9.65
C LEU A 39 10.08 -36.71 11.16
N ALA A 40 11.12 -36.45 11.93
CA ALA A 40 11.02 -36.11 13.35
C ALA A 40 10.81 -34.60 13.52
N ILE A 41 9.75 -34.18 14.19
CA ILE A 41 9.43 -32.76 14.42
C ILE A 41 9.42 -32.42 15.90
N ALA A 42 10.04 -31.29 16.25
CA ALA A 42 10.05 -30.76 17.61
C ALA A 42 8.72 -30.07 17.98
N LEU A 43 7.61 -30.82 17.86
CA LEU A 43 6.30 -30.50 18.44
C LEU A 43 5.83 -31.64 19.36
N PRO A 44 5.02 -31.35 20.41
CA PRO A 44 4.54 -32.40 21.31
C PRO A 44 3.55 -33.34 20.61
N PRO A 45 3.53 -34.65 20.96
CA PRO A 45 2.66 -35.65 20.33
C PRO A 45 1.17 -35.31 20.31
N GLU A 46 0.68 -34.62 21.33
CA GLU A 46 -0.73 -34.22 21.46
C GLU A 46 -1.21 -33.29 20.34
N PHE A 47 -0.31 -32.54 19.68
CA PHE A 47 -0.65 -31.66 18.57
C PHE A 47 -0.78 -32.37 17.22
N GLN A 48 -0.36 -33.64 17.12
CA GLN A 48 -0.34 -34.35 15.84
C GLN A 48 -1.72 -34.39 15.14
N PRO A 49 -2.82 -34.80 15.80
CA PRO A 49 -4.10 -34.98 15.11
C PRO A 49 -4.64 -33.65 14.54
N THR A 50 -4.59 -32.58 15.31
CA THR A 50 -5.12 -31.26 14.94
C THR A 50 -4.24 -30.54 13.93
N VAL A 51 -2.92 -30.64 14.06
CA VAL A 51 -2.00 -30.04 13.08
C VAL A 51 -2.12 -30.74 11.72
N GLU A 52 -2.14 -32.07 11.68
CA GLU A 52 -2.35 -32.81 10.43
C GLU A 52 -3.74 -32.51 9.83
N GLN A 53 -4.78 -32.40 10.67
CA GLN A 53 -6.12 -32.00 10.22
C GLN A 53 -6.12 -30.61 9.59
N GLY A 54 -5.53 -29.59 10.24
CA GLY A 54 -5.51 -28.24 9.67
C GLY A 54 -4.60 -28.11 8.45
N ILE A 55 -3.54 -28.92 8.33
CA ILE A 55 -2.75 -29.00 7.09
C ILE A 55 -3.62 -29.42 5.90
N ASN A 56 -4.58 -30.33 6.10
CA ASN A 56 -5.54 -30.73 5.07
C ASN A 56 -6.52 -29.60 4.69
N HIS A 57 -6.69 -28.58 5.54
CA HIS A 57 -7.53 -27.41 5.27
C HIS A 57 -6.77 -26.27 4.59
N LEU A 58 -5.45 -26.36 4.42
CA LEU A 58 -4.69 -25.34 3.67
C LEU A 58 -5.26 -25.20 2.25
N PRO A 59 -5.45 -23.96 1.75
CA PRO A 59 -4.80 -22.72 2.20
C PRO A 59 -5.50 -21.93 3.33
N ALA A 60 -6.61 -22.42 3.90
CA ALA A 60 -7.26 -21.73 5.01
C ALA A 60 -6.40 -21.79 6.27
N ILE A 61 -6.17 -20.64 6.89
CA ILE A 61 -5.36 -20.53 8.11
C ILE A 61 -6.18 -21.03 9.31
N SER A 62 -5.55 -21.86 10.13
CA SER A 62 -6.15 -22.42 11.35
C SER A 62 -5.12 -22.51 12.47
N LEU A 63 -5.60 -22.68 13.70
CA LEU A 63 -4.77 -22.81 14.89
C LEU A 63 -5.08 -24.13 15.57
N SER A 64 -4.04 -24.88 15.96
CA SER A 64 -4.20 -25.96 16.93
C SER A 64 -3.98 -25.40 18.33
N CYS A 65 -5.05 -25.20 19.09
CA CYS A 65 -5.07 -24.55 20.39
C CYS A 65 -5.14 -25.57 21.53
N GLN A 66 -4.46 -25.29 22.64
CA GLN A 66 -4.50 -26.08 23.86
C GLN A 66 -4.55 -25.16 25.08
N GLU A 67 -5.52 -25.41 25.97
CA GLU A 67 -5.67 -24.68 27.22
C GLU A 67 -4.55 -25.03 28.22
N GLN A 68 -4.17 -24.04 29.02
CA GLN A 68 -3.22 -24.17 30.11
C GLN A 68 -3.94 -24.03 31.46
N PRO A 69 -3.37 -24.56 32.56
CA PRO A 69 -3.99 -24.49 33.89
C PRO A 69 -4.30 -23.08 34.40
N ASN A 70 -3.60 -22.06 33.90
CA ASN A 70 -3.81 -20.66 34.26
C ASN A 70 -4.94 -19.97 33.43
N GLY A 71 -5.64 -20.72 32.57
CA GLY A 71 -6.67 -20.20 31.67
C GLY A 71 -6.13 -19.58 30.38
N ALA A 72 -4.81 -19.47 30.20
CA ALA A 72 -4.22 -19.07 28.92
C ALA A 72 -4.29 -20.23 27.91
N MET A 73 -4.17 -19.92 26.62
CA MET A 73 -4.05 -20.91 25.56
C MET A 73 -2.67 -20.85 24.93
N ASN A 74 -2.08 -22.01 24.62
CA ASN A 74 -0.95 -22.09 23.70
C ASN A 74 -1.39 -22.70 22.38
N TYR A 75 -0.76 -22.30 21.28
CA TYR A 75 -1.20 -22.74 19.97
C TYR A 75 -0.05 -22.96 18.98
N VAL A 76 -0.33 -23.79 17.99
CA VAL A 76 0.49 -24.01 16.80
C VAL A 76 -0.24 -23.38 15.59
N PRO A 77 0.28 -22.29 14.99
CA PRO A 77 -0.30 -21.72 13.78
C PRO A 77 -0.06 -22.62 12.57
N ILE A 78 -1.12 -22.89 11.82
CA ILE A 78 -1.08 -23.66 10.58
C ILE A 78 -0.96 -22.67 9.42
N ASP A 79 0.26 -22.14 9.29
CA ASP A 79 0.66 -21.11 8.32
C ASP A 79 1.44 -21.74 7.14
N PRO A 80 1.06 -21.51 5.86
CA PRO A 80 1.81 -21.94 4.67
C PRO A 80 3.27 -21.44 4.57
N SER A 81 3.63 -20.39 5.31
CA SER A 81 4.98 -19.83 5.42
C SER A 81 5.77 -20.41 6.60
N GLN A 82 5.16 -21.26 7.44
CA GLN A 82 5.81 -21.84 8.60
C GLN A 82 6.63 -23.09 8.21
N PRO A 83 7.94 -23.16 8.53
CA PRO A 83 8.78 -24.28 8.12
C PRO A 83 8.32 -25.64 8.64
N PHE A 84 7.81 -25.68 9.87
CA PHE A 84 7.26 -26.89 10.48
C PHE A 84 6.03 -27.42 9.74
N ILE A 85 5.11 -26.52 9.39
CA ILE A 85 3.88 -26.85 8.67
C ILE A 85 4.21 -27.32 7.26
N ILE A 86 5.18 -26.69 6.60
CA ILE A 86 5.64 -27.16 5.28
C ILE A 86 6.37 -28.49 5.35
N GLY A 87 7.21 -28.71 6.35
CA GLY A 87 7.85 -30.01 6.56
C GLY A 87 6.81 -31.13 6.70
N LEU A 88 5.81 -30.93 7.56
CA LEU A 88 4.72 -31.88 7.75
C LEU A 88 3.86 -32.05 6.49
N ARG A 89 3.50 -30.97 5.80
CA ARG A 89 2.71 -31.01 4.56
C ARG A 89 3.41 -31.86 3.49
N ILE A 90 4.71 -31.66 3.29
CA ILE A 90 5.50 -32.45 2.34
C ILE A 90 5.58 -33.92 2.79
N ALA A 91 5.85 -34.17 4.07
CA ALA A 91 5.89 -35.54 4.59
C ALA A 91 4.56 -36.28 4.43
N MET A 92 3.42 -35.60 4.60
CA MET A 92 2.09 -36.16 4.35
C MET A 92 1.88 -36.48 2.87
N GLN A 93 2.30 -35.59 1.97
CA GLN A 93 2.17 -35.76 0.51
C GLN A 93 3.03 -36.89 -0.04
N GLU A 94 4.26 -37.02 0.45
CA GLU A 94 5.24 -38.04 0.03
C GLU A 94 5.08 -39.37 0.80
N GLY A 95 4.16 -39.45 1.76
CA GLY A 95 3.93 -40.65 2.57
C GLY A 95 5.07 -40.98 3.55
N ILE A 96 5.89 -39.98 3.92
CA ILE A 96 6.98 -40.12 4.89
C ILE A 96 6.39 -40.25 6.30
N SER A 97 6.95 -41.13 7.14
CA SER A 97 6.51 -41.28 8.55
C SER A 97 6.78 -39.99 9.33
N ARG A 98 5.84 -39.57 10.19
CA ARG A 98 5.92 -38.31 10.93
C ARG A 98 5.87 -38.61 12.42
N HIS A 99 6.87 -38.16 13.16
CA HIS A 99 6.95 -38.35 14.60
C HIS A 99 7.11 -37.01 15.32
N PHE A 100 6.16 -36.71 16.20
CA PHE A 100 6.16 -35.54 17.06
C PHE A 100 6.93 -35.90 18.34
N ILE A 101 8.12 -35.32 18.52
CA ILE A 101 9.12 -35.80 19.49
C ILE A 101 9.47 -34.80 20.59
N ASP A 102 8.72 -33.70 20.70
CA ASP A 102 8.98 -32.69 21.74
C ASP A 102 8.37 -33.07 23.11
N TRP A 103 8.78 -32.33 24.14
CA TRP A 103 8.30 -32.49 25.50
C TRP A 103 6.88 -31.92 25.67
N SER A 104 5.93 -32.77 26.06
CA SER A 104 4.61 -32.33 26.52
C SER A 104 4.73 -31.55 27.83
N THR A 105 4.09 -30.38 27.91
CA THR A 105 4.13 -29.49 29.08
C THR A 105 2.76 -28.86 29.32
N GLU A 106 2.42 -28.64 30.59
CA GLU A 106 1.19 -27.97 31.02
C GLU A 106 1.23 -26.47 30.71
N SER A 107 2.42 -25.86 30.75
CA SER A 107 2.60 -24.43 30.50
C SER A 107 3.81 -24.22 29.59
N TYR A 108 3.55 -23.67 28.41
CA TYR A 108 4.59 -23.41 27.43
C TYR A 108 5.23 -22.04 27.67
N GLU A 109 6.56 -22.04 27.76
CA GLU A 109 7.36 -20.82 27.84
C GLU A 109 7.90 -20.45 26.46
N LYS A 110 7.58 -19.24 26.00
CA LYS A 110 8.06 -18.69 24.72
C LYS A 110 9.45 -18.07 24.89
N ARG A 111 10.35 -18.33 23.94
CA ARG A 111 11.63 -17.61 23.81
C ARG A 111 11.49 -16.46 22.81
N SER A 112 12.26 -15.41 23.02
CA SER A 112 12.35 -14.28 22.10
C SER A 112 13.82 -13.99 21.80
N VAL A 113 14.20 -14.04 20.54
CA VAL A 113 15.55 -13.79 20.05
C VAL A 113 15.51 -12.93 18.78
N ASP A 114 16.46 -12.01 18.66
CA ASP A 114 16.70 -11.26 17.43
C ASP A 114 17.44 -12.15 16.42
N PHE A 115 16.74 -12.57 15.37
CA PHE A 115 17.33 -13.29 14.26
C PHE A 115 17.74 -12.33 13.14
N PRO A 116 18.83 -12.61 12.41
CA PRO A 116 19.12 -11.92 11.17
C PRO A 116 18.02 -12.19 10.14
N ASP A 117 17.96 -11.35 9.12
CA ASP A 117 16.93 -11.46 8.10
C ASP A 117 17.06 -12.76 7.29
N SER A 118 16.00 -13.56 7.30
CA SER A 118 15.93 -14.85 6.61
C SER A 118 16.04 -14.73 5.09
N PHE A 119 15.79 -13.54 4.52
CA PHE A 119 15.98 -13.27 3.09
C PHE A 119 17.43 -13.47 2.63
N SER A 120 18.40 -13.41 3.55
CA SER A 120 19.80 -13.70 3.24
C SER A 120 20.02 -15.12 2.70
N LEU A 121 19.11 -16.08 2.95
CA LEU A 121 19.08 -17.41 2.33
C LEU A 121 18.88 -17.38 0.80
N SER A 122 18.55 -16.23 0.20
CA SER A 122 18.54 -16.06 -1.25
C SER A 122 19.95 -15.98 -1.86
N LYS A 123 20.98 -15.68 -1.05
CA LYS A 123 22.38 -15.49 -1.48
C LYS A 123 23.37 -16.36 -0.71
N LEU A 124 23.09 -16.63 0.57
CA LEU A 124 23.89 -17.50 1.42
C LEU A 124 23.35 -18.92 1.35
N SER A 125 24.25 -19.91 1.44
CA SER A 125 23.81 -21.29 1.63
C SER A 125 23.22 -21.46 3.02
N TYR A 126 22.26 -22.36 3.13
CA TYR A 126 21.59 -22.71 4.38
C TYR A 126 22.60 -23.04 5.49
N GLU A 127 23.63 -23.84 5.20
CA GLU A 127 24.63 -24.26 6.19
C GLU A 127 25.48 -23.09 6.70
N LYS A 128 25.79 -22.10 5.85
CA LYS A 128 26.54 -20.91 6.26
C LYS A 128 25.70 -20.03 7.17
N TYR A 129 24.41 -19.88 6.87
CA TYR A 129 23.49 -19.10 7.69
C TYR A 129 23.37 -19.68 9.10
N ILE A 130 23.02 -20.96 9.20
CA ILE A 130 22.79 -21.61 10.51
C ILE A 130 24.09 -21.75 11.32
N SER A 131 25.23 -22.03 10.68
CA SER A 131 26.52 -22.13 11.38
C SER A 131 27.01 -20.79 11.93
N THR A 132 26.65 -19.68 11.28
CA THR A 132 26.98 -18.33 11.78
C THR A 132 26.12 -17.98 12.99
N LEU A 133 24.85 -18.40 12.98
CA LEU A 133 23.94 -18.20 14.12
C LEU A 133 24.37 -18.96 15.38
N LEU A 134 25.09 -20.07 15.26
CA LEU A 134 25.64 -20.81 16.42
C LEU A 134 26.47 -19.91 17.35
N LEU A 135 27.16 -18.91 16.80
CA LEU A 135 28.03 -18.00 17.56
C LEU A 135 27.25 -17.09 18.51
N THR A 136 25.94 -16.91 18.29
CA THR A 136 25.08 -16.04 19.09
C THR A 136 24.16 -16.80 20.04
N LEU A 137 24.11 -18.13 19.94
CA LEU A 137 23.21 -18.95 20.76
C LEU A 137 23.72 -19.07 22.20
N LYS A 138 22.80 -18.88 23.15
CA LYS A 138 23.05 -19.09 24.58
C LYS A 138 22.59 -20.50 24.97
N ARG A 139 23.36 -21.14 25.85
CA ARG A 139 22.95 -22.41 26.48
C ARG A 139 21.68 -22.19 27.30
N PRO A 140 20.66 -23.06 27.19
CA PRO A 140 19.50 -23.01 28.08
C PRO A 140 19.96 -23.24 29.52
N GLU A 141 19.37 -22.52 30.47
CA GLU A 141 19.68 -22.70 31.88
C GLU A 141 19.27 -24.11 32.35
N ASP A 142 20.08 -24.70 33.23
CA ASP A 142 19.86 -26.06 33.70
C ASP A 142 18.48 -26.19 34.37
N LYS A 143 17.81 -27.33 34.09
CA LYS A 143 16.49 -27.68 34.64
C LYS A 143 15.33 -26.77 34.20
N THR A 144 15.52 -25.86 33.25
CA THR A 144 14.43 -25.14 32.57
C THR A 144 13.63 -26.05 31.63
N LEU A 145 12.48 -25.56 31.15
CA LEU A 145 11.67 -26.25 30.14
C LEU A 145 12.52 -26.63 28.90
N HIS A 146 13.30 -25.67 28.37
CA HIS A 146 14.11 -25.89 27.17
C HIS A 146 15.26 -26.89 27.37
N PHE A 147 15.84 -26.92 28.58
CA PHE A 147 16.82 -27.95 28.95
C PHE A 147 16.22 -29.36 28.88
N TRP A 148 15.02 -29.55 29.44
CA TRP A 148 14.34 -30.85 29.42
C TRP A 148 13.83 -31.22 28.01
N ARG A 149 13.35 -30.25 27.24
CA ARG A 149 12.96 -30.42 25.82
C ARG A 149 14.10 -31.00 25.00
N ALA A 150 15.27 -30.37 25.03
CA ALA A 150 16.42 -30.83 24.24
C ALA A 150 16.80 -32.29 24.56
N ARG A 151 16.80 -32.66 25.85
CA ARG A 151 17.14 -34.02 26.30
C ARG A 151 16.10 -35.06 25.90
N TRP A 152 14.82 -34.69 25.92
CA TRP A 152 13.76 -35.59 25.50
C TRP A 152 13.70 -35.79 24.01
N ILE A 153 13.88 -34.73 23.23
CA ILE A 153 14.02 -34.84 21.77
C ILE A 153 15.19 -35.77 21.45
N ALA A 154 16.35 -35.60 22.11
CA ALA A 154 17.48 -36.50 21.95
C ALA A 154 17.16 -37.96 22.30
N TYR A 155 16.47 -38.20 23.41
CA TYR A 155 16.01 -39.54 23.79
C TYR A 155 15.06 -40.16 22.76
N GLN A 156 14.09 -39.40 22.24
CA GLN A 156 13.17 -39.84 21.20
C GLN A 156 13.91 -40.16 19.89
N LEU A 157 14.91 -39.36 19.52
CA LEU A 157 15.75 -39.63 18.34
C LEU A 157 16.51 -40.95 18.46
N HIS A 158 17.03 -41.30 19.64
CA HIS A 158 17.63 -42.63 19.88
C HIS A 158 16.63 -43.76 19.64
N GLN A 159 15.35 -43.57 20.02
CA GLN A 159 14.32 -44.59 19.77
C GLN A 159 14.02 -44.73 18.26
N LEU A 160 13.86 -43.61 17.55
CA LEU A 160 13.56 -43.61 16.12
C LEU A 160 14.69 -44.22 15.29
N GLU A 161 15.95 -44.03 15.70
CA GLU A 161 17.13 -44.57 15.02
C GLU A 161 17.16 -46.11 14.96
N LEU A 162 16.49 -46.78 15.91
CA LEU A 162 16.39 -48.24 15.94
C LEU A 162 15.53 -48.77 14.79
N GLU A 163 14.54 -48.00 14.36
CA GLU A 163 13.48 -48.43 13.44
C GLU A 163 13.62 -47.84 12.03
N ASN A 164 14.29 -46.69 11.89
CA ASN A 164 14.36 -45.93 10.64
C ASN A 164 15.81 -45.77 10.15
N SER A 165 16.00 -45.57 8.84
CA SER A 165 17.32 -45.48 8.20
C SER A 165 17.74 -44.05 7.85
N HIS A 166 16.76 -43.18 7.52
CA HIS A 166 16.99 -41.82 7.03
C HIS A 166 16.04 -40.82 7.72
N ILE A 167 16.42 -40.45 8.94
CA ILE A 167 15.65 -39.56 9.80
C ILE A 167 16.08 -38.11 9.57
N ILE A 168 15.13 -37.24 9.26
CA ILE A 168 15.32 -35.79 9.27
C ILE A 168 14.66 -35.21 10.53
N CYS A 169 15.45 -34.58 11.38
CA CYS A 169 14.99 -33.91 12.60
C CYS A 169 14.81 -32.41 12.35
N LEU A 170 13.56 -31.97 12.25
CA LEU A 170 13.15 -30.58 12.08
C LEU A 170 12.94 -29.93 13.46
N CYS A 171 13.83 -29.01 13.84
CA CYS A 171 13.84 -28.35 15.14
C CYS A 171 14.14 -26.84 15.04
N SER A 172 13.87 -26.08 16.11
CA SER A 172 14.37 -24.70 16.18
C SER A 172 15.90 -24.68 16.15
N ILE A 173 16.47 -23.66 15.52
CA ILE A 173 17.90 -23.40 15.60
C ILE A 173 18.40 -23.16 17.02
N LEU A 174 17.53 -22.67 17.91
CA LEU A 174 17.86 -22.44 19.32
C LEU A 174 18.08 -23.76 20.08
N ASP A 175 17.44 -24.85 19.65
CA ASP A 175 17.52 -26.16 20.31
C ASP A 175 18.60 -27.07 19.71
N TRP A 176 18.93 -26.86 18.42
CA TRP A 176 19.81 -27.75 17.67
C TRP A 176 21.12 -28.14 18.37
N PRO A 177 21.95 -27.20 18.89
CA PRO A 177 23.22 -27.55 19.53
C PRO A 177 23.04 -28.39 20.79
N TRP A 178 21.96 -28.12 21.53
CA TRP A 178 21.69 -28.71 22.83
C TRP A 178 21.03 -30.08 22.70
N ILE A 179 20.24 -30.30 21.64
CA ILE A 179 19.77 -31.64 21.28
C ILE A 179 20.96 -32.51 20.90
N LYS A 180 21.92 -31.97 20.12
CA LYS A 180 23.14 -32.70 19.77
C LYS A 180 23.95 -33.06 21.02
N GLU A 181 24.23 -32.09 21.89
CA GLU A 181 24.94 -32.32 23.16
C GLU A 181 24.23 -33.39 24.01
N ALA A 182 22.91 -33.27 24.19
CA ALA A 182 22.14 -34.24 24.96
C ALA A 182 22.11 -35.65 24.35
N TYR A 183 22.10 -35.74 23.01
CA TYR A 183 22.16 -37.01 22.29
C TYR A 183 23.48 -37.73 22.51
N ASP A 184 24.59 -36.99 22.56
CA ASP A 184 25.93 -37.52 22.84
C ASP A 184 26.10 -37.92 24.32
N GLU A 185 25.60 -37.10 25.26
CA GLU A 185 25.74 -37.32 26.69
C GLU A 185 24.94 -38.52 27.23
N ARG A 186 23.78 -38.82 26.62
CA ARG A 186 22.89 -39.96 26.98
C ARG A 186 22.52 -40.05 28.46
N MET A 187 22.46 -38.90 29.13
CA MET A 187 22.05 -38.85 30.52
C MET A 187 20.56 -39.20 30.69
N PRO A 188 20.12 -39.64 31.89
CA PRO A 188 18.72 -39.96 32.13
C PRO A 188 17.80 -38.75 31.90
N VAL A 189 16.60 -39.06 31.40
CA VAL A 189 15.56 -38.10 31.06
C VAL A 189 14.33 -38.39 31.89
N ASN A 190 13.66 -37.35 32.37
CA ASN A 190 12.38 -37.49 33.06
C ASN A 190 11.26 -37.76 32.03
N LYS A 191 10.14 -38.31 32.46
CA LYS A 191 8.96 -38.40 31.58
C LYS A 191 8.23 -37.05 31.56
N PRO A 192 7.70 -36.62 30.40
CA PRO A 192 6.93 -35.40 30.30
C PRO A 192 5.60 -35.51 31.05
N VAL A 193 5.16 -34.38 31.60
CA VAL A 193 3.83 -34.23 32.19
C VAL A 193 2.91 -33.74 31.09
N LYS A 194 1.91 -34.53 30.75
CA LYS A 194 0.94 -34.16 29.72
C LYS A 194 -0.05 -33.14 30.30
N ALA A 195 -0.35 -32.12 29.52
CA ALA A 195 -1.44 -31.21 29.85
C ALA A 195 -2.79 -31.97 29.88
N GLU A 196 -3.73 -31.47 30.68
CA GLU A 196 -5.11 -31.96 30.65
C GLU A 196 -5.79 -31.49 29.36
N GLY A 197 -6.49 -32.39 28.68
CA GLY A 197 -7.18 -32.10 27.42
C GLY A 197 -6.31 -32.27 26.17
N LEU A 198 -6.98 -32.56 25.05
CA LEU A 198 -6.36 -32.61 23.72
C LEU A 198 -6.47 -31.25 23.04
N PRO A 199 -5.50 -30.87 22.20
CA PRO A 199 -5.63 -29.67 21.39
C PRO A 199 -6.89 -29.72 20.51
N SER A 200 -7.48 -28.55 20.26
CA SER A 200 -8.61 -28.35 19.37
C SER A 200 -8.21 -27.51 18.16
N LEU A 201 -8.82 -27.78 17.00
CA LEU A 201 -8.59 -27.02 15.78
C LEU A 201 -9.59 -25.87 15.68
N GLN A 202 -9.10 -24.64 15.57
CA GLN A 202 -9.92 -23.42 15.50
C GLN A 202 -9.60 -22.61 14.24
N GLY A 203 -10.61 -21.91 13.71
CA GLY A 203 -10.43 -20.96 12.62
C GLY A 203 -9.86 -19.62 13.11
N VAL A 204 -9.43 -18.77 12.17
CA VAL A 204 -9.00 -17.40 12.47
C VAL A 204 -9.83 -16.43 11.65
N ASP A 205 -10.32 -15.37 12.29
CA ASP A 205 -10.98 -14.27 11.60
C ASP A 205 -10.02 -13.62 10.60
N GLU A 206 -10.45 -13.54 9.34
CA GLU A 206 -9.71 -13.00 8.21
C GLU A 206 -9.13 -11.61 8.48
N GLN A 207 -9.88 -10.76 9.19
CA GLN A 207 -9.45 -9.41 9.51
C GLN A 207 -8.26 -9.39 10.49
N THR A 208 -8.07 -10.46 11.25
CA THR A 208 -7.05 -10.59 12.29
C THR A 208 -5.91 -11.54 11.93
N LEU A 209 -5.86 -12.05 10.69
CA LEU A 209 -4.77 -12.94 10.21
C LEU A 209 -3.38 -12.37 10.42
N PHE A 210 -3.24 -11.04 10.42
CA PHE A 210 -1.99 -10.35 10.72
C PHE A 210 -1.39 -10.73 12.09
N PHE A 211 -2.21 -11.12 13.07
CA PHE A 211 -1.75 -11.56 14.39
C PHE A 211 -1.48 -13.07 14.48
N ALA A 212 -2.02 -13.87 13.55
CA ALA A 212 -1.74 -15.31 13.45
C ALA A 212 -0.42 -15.60 12.71
N LEU A 213 -0.16 -14.84 11.65
CA LEU A 213 0.93 -15.07 10.71
C LEU A 213 2.18 -14.30 11.14
N THR A 214 3.37 -14.88 10.90
CA THR A 214 4.64 -14.17 11.16
C THR A 214 5.05 -13.32 9.95
N GLU A 215 4.85 -13.83 8.74
CA GLU A 215 4.99 -13.07 7.49
C GLU A 215 3.74 -12.21 7.27
N LEU A 216 3.85 -11.17 6.43
CA LEU A 216 2.68 -10.38 6.04
C LEU A 216 1.65 -11.29 5.36
N PRO A 217 0.34 -11.19 5.68
CA PRO A 217 -0.69 -12.02 5.07
C PRO A 217 -0.61 -12.06 3.54
N TYR A 218 -0.39 -10.92 2.90
CA TYR A 218 -0.24 -10.85 1.45
C TYR A 218 1.00 -11.59 0.93
N VAL A 219 2.11 -11.59 1.68
CA VAL A 219 3.32 -12.34 1.33
C VAL A 219 3.09 -13.85 1.49
N THR A 220 2.40 -14.28 2.55
CA THR A 220 1.97 -15.68 2.73
C THR A 220 1.06 -16.13 1.58
N TYR A 221 0.13 -15.27 1.14
CA TYR A 221 -0.68 -15.51 -0.06
C TYR A 221 0.19 -15.76 -1.29
N LEU A 222 1.22 -14.94 -1.52
CA LEU A 222 2.09 -15.10 -2.69
C LEU A 222 2.87 -16.43 -2.66
N TYR A 223 3.36 -16.85 -1.49
CA TYR A 223 4.00 -18.16 -1.34
C TYR A 223 3.05 -19.31 -1.72
N GLU A 224 1.81 -19.28 -1.23
CA GLU A 224 0.82 -20.33 -1.53
C GLU A 224 0.35 -20.27 -2.99
N LYS A 225 0.16 -19.07 -3.55
CA LYS A 225 -0.18 -18.88 -4.97
C LYS A 225 0.91 -19.44 -5.88
N GLN A 226 2.17 -19.11 -5.62
CA GLN A 226 3.29 -19.62 -6.42
C GLN A 226 3.39 -21.14 -6.33
N ARG A 227 3.09 -21.73 -5.17
CA ARG A 227 3.02 -23.18 -4.97
C ARG A 227 1.91 -23.83 -5.79
N GLN A 228 0.69 -23.27 -5.79
CA GLN A 228 -0.42 -23.74 -6.61
C GLN A 228 -0.13 -23.63 -8.11
N GLU A 229 0.55 -22.56 -8.53
CA GLU A 229 0.96 -22.31 -9.92
C GLU A 229 2.25 -23.05 -10.33
N LEU A 230 2.88 -23.80 -9.44
CA LEU A 230 4.19 -24.48 -9.64
C LEU A 230 5.30 -23.51 -10.10
N ARG A 231 5.26 -22.27 -9.63
CA ARG A 231 6.25 -21.22 -9.92
C ARG A 231 7.35 -21.21 -8.86
N PRO A 232 8.58 -20.77 -9.21
CA PRO A 232 9.64 -20.61 -8.25
C PRO A 232 9.32 -19.48 -7.27
N ASP A 233 9.57 -19.73 -5.98
CA ASP A 233 9.28 -18.82 -4.85
C ASP A 233 10.54 -18.12 -4.31
N ASN A 234 11.61 -18.09 -5.10
CA ASN A 234 12.92 -17.63 -4.63
C ASN A 234 13.00 -16.15 -4.23
N ASN A 235 12.17 -15.32 -4.85
CA ASN A 235 12.14 -13.88 -4.61
C ASN A 235 10.84 -13.43 -3.95
N ALA A 236 10.01 -14.36 -3.46
CA ALA A 236 8.68 -14.08 -2.93
C ALA A 236 8.64 -12.94 -1.88
N PRO A 237 9.61 -12.78 -0.96
CA PRO A 237 9.60 -11.64 -0.03
C PRO A 237 9.79 -10.28 -0.72
N VAL A 238 10.75 -10.19 -1.66
CA VAL A 238 11.06 -8.94 -2.37
C VAL A 238 9.97 -8.60 -3.38
N ASP A 239 9.49 -9.60 -4.09
CA ASP A 239 8.37 -9.43 -5.00
C ASP A 239 7.09 -9.14 -4.22
N GLY A 240 6.94 -9.67 -3.01
CA GLY A 240 5.86 -9.33 -2.09
C GLY A 240 5.76 -7.85 -1.78
N VAL A 241 6.88 -7.17 -1.50
CA VAL A 241 6.88 -5.71 -1.30
C VAL A 241 6.37 -4.97 -2.55
N LYS A 242 6.79 -5.41 -3.75
CA LYS A 242 6.36 -4.77 -5.01
C LYS A 242 4.88 -5.04 -5.29
N GLU A 243 4.45 -6.28 -5.13
CA GLU A 243 3.07 -6.70 -5.36
C GLU A 243 2.11 -6.01 -4.38
N ILE A 244 2.49 -5.85 -3.09
CA ILE A 244 1.71 -5.04 -2.13
C ILE A 244 1.54 -3.61 -2.64
N LEU A 245 2.60 -2.96 -3.12
CA LEU A 245 2.52 -1.59 -3.64
C LEU A 245 1.67 -1.50 -4.92
N LEU A 246 1.78 -2.49 -5.82
CA LEU A 246 0.96 -2.56 -7.03
C LEU A 246 -0.51 -2.78 -6.68
N ARG A 247 -0.80 -3.71 -5.76
CA ARG A 247 -2.14 -3.96 -5.23
C ARG A 247 -2.71 -2.72 -4.56
N ALA A 248 -1.93 -2.04 -3.73
CA ALA A 248 -2.33 -0.81 -3.09
C ALA A 248 -2.64 0.29 -4.11
N ARG A 249 -1.86 0.39 -5.20
CA ARG A 249 -2.17 1.33 -6.30
C ARG A 249 -3.51 1.03 -6.95
N GLU A 250 -3.81 -0.24 -7.24
CA GLU A 250 -5.09 -0.65 -7.82
C GLU A 250 -6.26 -0.30 -6.90
N LEU A 251 -6.16 -0.67 -5.61
CA LEU A 251 -7.17 -0.37 -4.59
C LEU A 251 -7.37 1.15 -4.45
N PHE A 252 -6.28 1.92 -4.42
CA PHE A 252 -6.33 3.37 -4.29
C PHE A 252 -7.02 4.05 -5.47
N ILE A 253 -6.67 3.66 -6.69
CA ILE A 253 -7.28 4.22 -7.92
C ILE A 253 -8.76 3.85 -7.98
N LYS A 254 -9.12 2.61 -7.64
CA LYS A 254 -10.50 2.14 -7.63
C LYS A 254 -11.34 2.86 -6.58
N LYS A 255 -10.82 3.00 -5.35
CA LYS A 255 -11.50 3.62 -4.21
C LYS A 255 -11.79 5.10 -4.46
N HIS A 256 -10.77 5.85 -4.90
CA HIS A 256 -10.87 7.30 -5.04
C HIS A 256 -11.22 7.78 -6.46
N LYS A 257 -11.49 6.85 -7.40
CA LYS A 257 -11.84 7.12 -8.82
C LYS A 257 -10.90 8.15 -9.49
N ILE A 258 -9.60 8.06 -9.17
CA ILE A 258 -8.63 9.09 -9.55
C ILE A 258 -8.20 8.92 -11.01
N ARG A 259 -8.35 9.98 -11.80
CA ARG A 259 -7.91 10.00 -13.19
C ARG A 259 -6.44 10.44 -13.34
N TYR A 260 -6.02 11.44 -12.57
CA TYR A 260 -4.64 11.93 -12.59
C TYR A 260 -4.02 11.70 -11.20
N HIS A 261 -3.01 10.84 -11.12
CA HIS A 261 -2.33 10.54 -9.87
C HIS A 261 -0.81 10.55 -10.04
N ASN A 262 -0.09 10.80 -8.95
CA ASN A 262 1.37 10.76 -8.91
C ASN A 262 1.93 9.35 -8.66
N LEU A 263 1.09 8.32 -8.44
CA LEU A 263 1.50 6.91 -8.26
C LEU A 263 1.97 6.27 -9.59
N THR A 264 2.99 6.86 -10.21
CA THR A 264 3.60 6.37 -11.46
C THR A 264 4.69 5.35 -11.16
N SER A 265 5.16 4.63 -12.19
CA SER A 265 6.31 3.72 -12.07
C SER A 265 7.56 4.44 -11.58
N GLN A 266 7.78 5.70 -11.99
CA GLN A 266 8.91 6.51 -11.51
C GLN A 266 8.79 6.81 -10.01
N THR A 267 7.59 7.16 -9.55
CA THR A 267 7.32 7.43 -8.14
C THR A 267 7.54 6.17 -7.30
N PHE A 268 7.12 5.00 -7.81
CA PHE A 268 7.33 3.72 -7.14
C PHE A 268 8.80 3.32 -7.13
N GLN A 269 9.57 3.64 -8.17
CA GLN A 269 11.01 3.44 -8.17
C GLN A 269 11.69 4.29 -7.08
N ASN A 270 11.30 5.57 -6.97
CA ASN A 270 11.81 6.46 -5.93
C ASN A 270 11.38 5.99 -4.52
N LEU A 271 10.14 5.52 -4.37
CA LEU A 271 9.62 4.96 -3.13
C LEU A 271 10.38 3.70 -2.72
N LEU A 272 10.59 2.74 -3.64
CA LEU A 272 11.36 1.52 -3.37
C LEU A 272 12.82 1.84 -3.01
N GLN A 273 13.41 2.83 -3.68
CA GLN A 273 14.75 3.31 -3.35
C GLN A 273 14.81 3.92 -1.94
N TYR A 274 13.77 4.66 -1.55
CA TYR A 274 13.64 5.22 -0.20
C TYR A 274 13.43 4.14 0.86
N ILE A 275 12.48 3.21 0.63
CA ILE A 275 12.24 2.04 1.48
C ILE A 275 13.54 1.27 1.71
N ARG A 276 14.25 0.92 0.62
CA ARG A 276 15.54 0.20 0.70
C ARG A 276 16.54 0.93 1.59
N ASN A 277 16.64 2.25 1.45
CA ASN A 277 17.59 3.03 2.25
C ASN A 277 17.20 3.05 3.74
N LEU A 278 15.90 3.19 4.06
CA LEU A 278 15.40 3.10 5.44
C LEU A 278 15.68 1.71 6.04
N THR A 279 15.35 0.65 5.31
CA THR A 279 15.61 -0.74 5.72
C THR A 279 17.09 -0.98 6.04
N LEU A 280 18.00 -0.44 5.22
CA LEU A 280 19.44 -0.54 5.45
C LEU A 280 19.88 0.26 6.69
N MET A 281 19.29 1.43 6.96
CA MET A 281 19.56 2.19 8.17
C MET A 281 19.15 1.43 9.44
N GLU A 282 18.13 0.58 9.34
CA GLU A 282 17.67 -0.31 10.41
C GLU A 282 18.45 -1.64 10.48
N SER A 283 19.53 -1.79 9.70
CA SER A 283 20.33 -3.03 9.61
C SER A 283 19.53 -4.28 9.18
N ARG A 284 18.48 -4.09 8.37
CA ARG A 284 17.63 -5.15 7.82
C ARG A 284 17.86 -5.32 6.31
N LEU A 285 17.38 -6.43 5.73
CA LEU A 285 17.42 -6.64 4.27
C LEU A 285 16.03 -6.45 3.63
N LEU A 286 14.97 -6.78 4.37
CA LEU A 286 13.57 -6.55 4.00
C LEU A 286 12.95 -5.47 4.90
N PRO A 287 12.07 -4.63 4.33
CA PRO A 287 11.32 -3.66 5.12
C PRO A 287 10.31 -4.36 6.02
N ASP A 288 10.14 -3.86 7.24
CA ASP A 288 8.98 -4.20 8.05
C ASP A 288 7.73 -3.43 7.59
N LEU A 289 6.57 -3.81 8.12
CA LEU A 289 5.31 -3.15 7.80
C LEU A 289 5.35 -1.65 8.16
N TYR A 290 5.96 -1.31 9.30
CA TYR A 290 6.08 0.07 9.74
C TYR A 290 6.83 0.93 8.70
N THR A 291 8.01 0.50 8.28
CA THR A 291 8.84 1.20 7.29
C THR A 291 8.15 1.28 5.94
N LEU A 292 7.45 0.20 5.52
CA LEU A 292 6.68 0.19 4.27
C LEU A 292 5.55 1.23 4.28
N VAL A 293 4.73 1.25 5.34
CA VAL A 293 3.56 2.14 5.44
C VAL A 293 3.99 3.60 5.70
N ASN A 294 5.02 3.81 6.53
CA ASN A 294 5.57 5.14 6.79
C ASN A 294 6.18 5.76 5.52
N ALA A 295 6.90 4.96 4.72
CA ALA A 295 7.39 5.41 3.42
C ALA A 295 6.24 5.74 2.47
N ALA A 296 5.20 4.90 2.41
CA ALA A 296 4.00 5.18 1.61
C ALA A 296 3.32 6.49 2.02
N LYS A 297 3.24 6.77 3.33
CA LYS A 297 2.69 8.03 3.87
C LYS A 297 3.44 9.26 3.37
N GLN A 298 4.76 9.20 3.26
CA GLN A 298 5.55 10.34 2.78
C GLN A 298 5.38 10.61 1.27
N PHE A 299 5.03 9.58 0.49
CA PHE A 299 4.91 9.69 -0.97
C PHE A 299 3.48 9.93 -1.46
N GLY A 300 2.48 9.36 -0.79
CA GLY A 300 1.07 9.42 -1.20
C GLY A 300 0.11 9.89 -0.10
N GLY A 301 0.63 10.41 1.01
CA GLY A 301 -0.17 10.86 2.14
C GLY A 301 -0.78 9.73 2.97
N ASP A 302 -1.54 10.11 4.00
CA ASP A 302 -2.28 9.19 4.85
C ASP A 302 -3.20 8.21 4.09
N PRO A 303 -3.94 8.59 3.03
CA PRO A 303 -4.89 7.71 2.37
C PRO A 303 -4.18 6.59 1.62
N PHE A 304 -3.07 6.91 0.94
CA PHE A 304 -2.27 5.87 0.28
C PHE A 304 -1.60 4.94 1.29
N ALA A 305 -1.13 5.46 2.42
CA ALA A 305 -0.57 4.64 3.49
C ALA A 305 -1.59 3.66 4.09
N VAL A 306 -2.82 4.11 4.33
CA VAL A 306 -3.92 3.24 4.78
C VAL A 306 -4.18 2.13 3.76
N VAL A 307 -4.24 2.45 2.47
CA VAL A 307 -4.45 1.45 1.42
C VAL A 307 -3.26 0.47 1.30
N VAL A 308 -2.02 0.90 1.53
CA VAL A 308 -0.86 -0.01 1.60
C VAL A 308 -0.96 -0.95 2.78
N LEU A 309 -1.44 -0.48 3.94
CA LEU A 309 -1.69 -1.31 5.11
C LEU A 309 -2.82 -2.32 4.85
N GLU A 310 -3.91 -1.91 4.20
CA GLU A 310 -5.01 -2.79 3.78
C GLU A 310 -4.49 -3.87 2.81
N ALA A 311 -3.72 -3.48 1.79
CA ALA A 311 -3.14 -4.41 0.82
C ALA A 311 -2.20 -5.43 1.48
N ALA A 312 -1.38 -5.01 2.45
CA ALA A 312 -0.49 -5.92 3.17
C ALA A 312 -1.23 -6.96 4.03
N ARG A 313 -2.44 -6.62 4.50
CA ARG A 313 -3.30 -7.49 5.32
C ARG A 313 -4.17 -8.45 4.50
N GLU A 314 -4.26 -8.26 3.19
CA GLU A 314 -5.12 -9.05 2.32
C GLU A 314 -4.59 -10.49 2.17
N TYR A 315 -5.46 -11.49 2.38
CA TYR A 315 -5.18 -12.91 2.13
C TYR A 315 -6.36 -13.54 1.35
N PRO A 316 -6.32 -13.51 0.00
CA PRO A 316 -7.46 -13.86 -0.85
C PRO A 316 -7.95 -15.32 -0.79
N PHE A 317 -7.26 -16.23 -0.11
CA PHE A 317 -7.63 -17.65 -0.07
C PHE A 317 -8.72 -17.98 0.98
N SER A 318 -9.18 -17.00 1.76
CA SER A 318 -10.12 -17.24 2.86
C SER A 318 -11.60 -17.37 2.46
N GLU A 319 -11.99 -17.16 1.20
CA GLU A 319 -13.42 -17.13 0.78
C GLU A 319 -14.19 -18.47 0.90
N ASN A 320 -13.57 -19.55 1.37
CA ASN A 320 -14.27 -20.82 1.64
C ASN A 320 -14.42 -21.05 3.14
N GLY A 321 -15.64 -20.75 3.63
CA GLY A 321 -16.01 -20.81 5.04
C GLY A 321 -15.53 -22.06 5.77
N ASN A 322 -14.66 -21.86 6.75
CA ASN A 322 -14.43 -22.85 7.78
C ASN A 322 -15.65 -22.88 8.70
N SER A 323 -16.32 -24.02 8.75
CA SER A 323 -17.43 -24.35 9.65
C SER A 323 -16.99 -24.51 11.12
N GLN A 324 -15.87 -23.91 11.51
CA GLN A 324 -15.29 -23.97 12.85
C GLN A 324 -15.46 -22.61 13.54
N GLU A 325 -15.66 -22.66 14.86
CA GLU A 325 -15.58 -21.48 15.73
C GLU A 325 -14.26 -20.76 15.43
N SER A 326 -14.37 -19.55 14.90
CA SER A 326 -13.21 -18.74 14.53
C SER A 326 -12.85 -17.84 15.70
N LEU A 327 -11.56 -17.62 15.90
CA LEU A 327 -11.03 -16.69 16.89
C LEU A 327 -10.65 -15.37 16.22
N SER A 328 -10.99 -14.26 16.87
CA SER A 328 -10.44 -12.95 16.53
C SER A 328 -9.17 -12.72 17.32
N LEU A 329 -8.03 -12.60 16.64
CA LEU A 329 -6.73 -12.46 17.30
C LEU A 329 -6.36 -10.99 17.52
N GLY A 330 -5.61 -10.74 18.60
CA GLY A 330 -4.96 -9.48 18.90
C GLY A 330 -3.52 -9.70 19.35
N ILE A 331 -2.96 -8.71 20.05
CA ILE A 331 -1.59 -8.77 20.57
C ILE A 331 -1.54 -9.78 21.74
N ASP A 332 -0.96 -10.96 21.50
CA ASP A 332 -0.82 -12.05 22.47
C ASP A 332 -2.15 -12.47 23.14
N GLN A 333 -3.28 -12.25 22.47
CA GLN A 333 -4.62 -12.57 22.96
C GLN A 333 -5.57 -13.01 21.85
N ALA A 334 -6.61 -13.74 22.19
CA ALA A 334 -7.72 -14.10 21.31
C ALA A 334 -9.06 -13.75 21.97
N LEU A 335 -10.01 -13.31 21.15
CA LEU A 335 -11.40 -13.15 21.53
C LEU A 335 -12.23 -14.19 20.77
N PRO A 336 -12.91 -15.12 21.46
CA PRO A 336 -13.93 -15.96 20.86
C PRO A 336 -15.05 -15.11 20.25
N ILE A 337 -15.59 -15.52 19.11
CA ILE A 337 -16.71 -14.81 18.44
C ILE A 337 -18.04 -15.21 19.11
N GLU A 338 -18.13 -15.01 20.43
CA GLU A 338 -19.33 -15.21 21.23
C GLU A 338 -19.69 -13.93 21.98
N GLU A 339 -20.99 -13.60 22.08
CA GLU A 339 -21.44 -12.39 22.77
C GLU A 339 -21.08 -12.46 24.27
N GLY A 340 -20.23 -11.55 24.72
CA GLY A 340 -19.80 -11.45 26.12
C GLY A 340 -18.55 -12.24 26.49
N ALA A 341 -17.85 -12.82 25.52
CA ALA A 341 -16.58 -13.52 25.76
C ALA A 341 -15.48 -12.58 26.28
N GLU A 342 -14.65 -13.08 27.19
CA GLU A 342 -13.47 -12.37 27.69
C GLU A 342 -12.22 -12.70 26.84
N PRO A 343 -11.27 -11.76 26.68
CA PRO A 343 -10.02 -12.03 25.99
C PRO A 343 -9.20 -13.10 26.72
N VAL A 344 -8.72 -14.10 25.98
CA VAL A 344 -7.84 -15.16 26.50
C VAL A 344 -6.41 -14.90 26.05
N ALA A 345 -5.44 -15.04 26.95
CA ALA A 345 -4.02 -14.91 26.61
C ALA A 345 -3.57 -16.04 25.68
N MET A 346 -2.85 -15.71 24.61
CA MET A 346 -2.46 -16.64 23.54
C MET A 346 -0.95 -16.71 23.40
N ILE A 347 -0.39 -17.92 23.49
CA ILE A 347 1.06 -18.15 23.38
C ILE A 347 1.36 -18.98 22.12
N ASN A 348 1.99 -18.35 21.14
CA ASN A 348 2.39 -19.00 19.90
C ASN A 348 3.65 -19.87 20.12
N ARG A 349 3.53 -21.20 19.93
CA ARG A 349 4.66 -22.14 20.08
C ARG A 349 5.70 -22.02 18.95
N LEU A 350 5.28 -21.55 17.79
CA LEU A 350 6.07 -21.43 16.57
C LEU A 350 6.42 -19.97 16.28
N SER A 351 6.63 -19.17 17.32
CA SER A 351 7.12 -17.80 17.23
C SER A 351 8.26 -17.65 18.22
N GLU A 352 9.46 -17.36 17.72
CA GLU A 352 10.65 -17.10 18.55
C GLU A 352 11.31 -15.76 18.21
N HIS A 353 10.78 -15.04 17.22
CA HIS A 353 11.27 -13.73 16.84
C HIS A 353 10.73 -12.66 17.78
N GLN A 354 11.58 -11.71 18.14
CA GLN A 354 11.18 -10.55 18.92
C GLN A 354 10.49 -9.51 18.02
N PHE A 355 9.25 -9.14 18.37
CA PHE A 355 8.51 -8.08 17.69
C PHE A 355 8.56 -6.77 18.47
N GLU A 356 8.60 -5.66 17.74
CA GLU A 356 8.48 -4.31 18.30
C GLU A 356 7.19 -3.68 17.77
N TRP A 357 6.33 -3.22 18.68
CA TRP A 357 5.14 -2.46 18.32
C TRP A 357 5.48 -0.99 18.13
N ARG A 358 5.18 -0.45 16.95
CA ARG A 358 5.41 0.96 16.61
C ARG A 358 4.10 1.65 16.28
N THR A 359 3.93 2.84 16.81
CA THR A 359 2.74 3.66 16.56
C THR A 359 2.92 4.49 15.29
N LEU A 360 1.94 4.38 14.38
CA LEU A 360 1.86 5.23 13.20
C LEU A 360 0.53 6.00 13.21
N ASN A 361 0.62 7.33 13.20
CA ASN A 361 -0.55 8.19 13.15
C ASN A 361 -1.06 8.26 11.71
N LEU A 362 -2.10 7.50 11.38
CA LEU A 362 -2.79 7.54 10.09
C LEU A 362 -4.16 8.19 10.25
N LYS A 363 -4.59 8.93 9.23
CA LYS A 363 -5.93 9.52 9.14
C LYS A 363 -6.75 8.78 8.10
N PRO A 364 -7.55 7.77 8.49
CA PRO A 364 -8.42 7.08 7.57
C PRO A 364 -9.54 8.00 7.06
N ASP A 365 -10.16 7.61 5.95
CA ASP A 365 -11.39 8.23 5.48
C ASP A 365 -12.51 8.07 6.53
N PRO A 366 -13.42 9.04 6.65
CA PRO A 366 -14.49 8.98 7.64
C PRO A 366 -15.52 7.89 7.30
N ASP A 367 -15.96 7.16 8.32
CA ASP A 367 -17.01 6.16 8.20
C ASP A 367 -18.34 6.79 7.75
N ILE A 368 -19.17 6.00 7.06
CA ILE A 368 -20.49 6.42 6.53
C ILE A 368 -21.36 7.06 7.62
N LYS A 369 -21.41 6.45 8.82
CA LYS A 369 -22.18 6.97 9.97
C LYS A 369 -21.70 8.36 10.42
N MET A 370 -20.40 8.65 10.32
CA MET A 370 -19.87 9.98 10.64
C MET A 370 -20.26 10.99 9.57
N GLN A 371 -20.19 10.61 8.29
CA GLN A 371 -20.59 11.46 7.17
C GLN A 371 -22.07 11.85 7.27
N GLU A 372 -22.97 10.90 7.51
CA GLU A 372 -24.41 11.17 7.73
C GLU A 372 -24.65 12.17 8.87
N LYS A 373 -23.93 11.99 9.99
CA LYS A 373 -24.02 12.91 11.13
C LYS A 373 -23.57 14.32 10.79
N TRP A 374 -22.56 14.48 9.93
CA TRP A 374 -22.12 15.80 9.47
C TRP A 374 -23.09 16.41 8.47
N GLN A 375 -23.65 15.60 7.59
CA GLN A 375 -24.66 16.03 6.63
C GLN A 375 -25.88 16.63 7.33
N HIS A 376 -26.38 15.98 8.39
CA HIS A 376 -27.50 16.49 9.20
C HIS A 376 -27.20 17.80 9.95
N ARG A 377 -25.91 18.12 10.17
CA ARG A 377 -25.47 19.34 10.86
C ARG A 377 -25.07 20.46 9.91
N TRP A 378 -25.17 20.23 8.60
CA TRP A 378 -24.81 21.22 7.60
C TRP A 378 -25.81 22.38 7.63
N ASP A 379 -25.31 23.61 7.55
CA ASP A 379 -26.14 24.81 7.49
C ASP A 379 -26.39 25.15 6.01
N PRO A 380 -27.63 25.09 5.52
CA PRO A 380 -27.92 25.36 4.10
C PRO A 380 -27.58 26.78 3.65
N TYR A 381 -27.39 27.72 4.59
CA TYR A 381 -27.22 29.14 4.28
C TYR A 381 -25.75 29.61 4.31
N GLY A 382 -24.82 28.75 4.74
CA GLY A 382 -23.41 29.09 4.90
C GLY A 382 -22.51 28.24 4.01
N GLN A 383 -21.85 28.87 3.02
CA GLN A 383 -20.78 28.22 2.26
C GLN A 383 -19.66 29.20 1.96
N CYS A 384 -18.41 28.73 2.07
CA CYS A 384 -17.25 29.45 1.59
C CYS A 384 -16.16 28.48 1.12
N SER A 385 -15.24 29.01 0.33
CA SER A 385 -14.06 28.30 -0.15
C SER A 385 -12.97 28.19 0.93
N TRP A 386 -12.05 27.27 0.69
CA TRP A 386 -10.83 27.11 1.48
C TRP A 386 -9.68 27.96 0.90
N PRO A 387 -9.18 28.99 1.61
CA PRO A 387 -8.27 29.98 1.02
C PRO A 387 -6.98 29.42 0.40
N THR A 388 -6.41 28.35 0.97
CA THR A 388 -5.18 27.76 0.40
C THR A 388 -5.40 27.11 -0.95
N GLU A 389 -6.63 26.68 -1.27
CA GLU A 389 -6.99 26.15 -2.58
C GLU A 389 -7.33 27.28 -3.56
N ASP A 390 -7.93 28.36 -3.06
CA ASP A 390 -8.14 29.59 -3.83
C ASP A 390 -6.80 30.16 -4.31
N GLU A 391 -5.79 30.24 -3.44
CA GLU A 391 -4.44 30.63 -3.83
C GLU A 391 -3.83 29.71 -4.90
N ARG A 392 -4.08 28.39 -4.84
CA ARG A 392 -3.55 27.43 -5.82
C ARG A 392 -4.17 27.61 -7.20
N ILE A 393 -5.49 27.78 -7.27
CA ILE A 393 -6.19 27.99 -8.54
C ILE A 393 -5.83 29.35 -9.15
N GLU A 394 -5.66 30.39 -8.32
CA GLU A 394 -5.23 31.72 -8.81
C GLU A 394 -3.77 31.74 -9.27
N ASN A 395 -2.87 31.00 -8.60
CA ASN A 395 -1.51 30.80 -9.08
C ASN A 395 -1.48 30.09 -10.44
N LEU A 396 -2.31 29.05 -10.64
CA LEU A 396 -2.44 28.40 -11.95
C LEU A 396 -3.00 29.36 -13.00
N ASN A 397 -4.04 30.12 -12.67
CA ASN A 397 -4.66 31.12 -13.54
C ASN A 397 -3.64 32.18 -14.00
N THR A 398 -2.83 32.69 -13.07
CA THR A 398 -1.75 33.64 -13.36
C THR A 398 -0.73 33.03 -14.33
N HIS A 399 -0.28 31.80 -14.07
CA HIS A 399 0.65 31.11 -14.94
C HIS A 399 0.07 30.86 -16.36
N VAL A 400 -1.20 30.49 -16.46
CA VAL A 400 -1.91 30.30 -17.74
C VAL A 400 -2.00 31.62 -18.52
N ARG A 401 -2.24 32.75 -17.84
CA ARG A 401 -2.27 34.08 -18.46
C ARG A 401 -0.91 34.48 -19.01
N GLU A 402 0.16 34.23 -18.28
CA GLU A 402 1.53 34.48 -18.74
C GLU A 402 1.85 33.64 -19.98
N GLN A 403 1.56 32.33 -19.95
CA GLN A 403 1.74 31.47 -21.13
C GLN A 403 0.93 31.96 -22.33
N THR A 404 -0.29 32.44 -22.10
CA THR A 404 -1.12 32.99 -23.18
C THR A 404 -0.49 34.25 -23.78
N LYS A 405 0.01 35.17 -22.95
CA LYS A 405 0.68 36.39 -23.42
C LYS A 405 1.91 36.05 -24.29
N LEU A 406 2.67 35.03 -23.91
CA LEU A 406 3.80 34.52 -24.68
C LEU A 406 3.37 33.91 -26.03
N LEU A 407 2.26 33.18 -26.07
CA LEU A 407 1.73 32.63 -27.33
C LEU A 407 1.24 33.75 -28.27
N LEU A 408 0.59 34.77 -27.73
CA LEU A 408 0.15 35.94 -28.49
C LEU A 408 1.30 36.76 -29.05
N SER A 409 2.38 36.92 -28.29
CA SER A 409 3.57 37.66 -28.75
C SER A 409 4.32 36.90 -29.84
N HIS A 410 4.44 35.57 -29.72
CA HIS A 410 5.08 34.74 -30.73
C HIS A 410 4.36 34.75 -32.09
N ASP A 411 3.04 34.81 -32.12
CA ASP A 411 2.26 34.95 -33.36
C ASP A 411 2.51 36.28 -34.08
N LEU A 412 2.96 37.31 -33.35
CA LEU A 412 3.29 38.64 -33.87
C LEU A 412 4.79 38.81 -34.18
N ALA A 413 5.61 37.78 -33.95
CA ALA A 413 7.04 37.83 -34.16
C ALA A 413 7.36 38.15 -35.62
N ARG A 414 8.16 39.20 -35.81
CA ARG A 414 8.65 39.61 -37.12
C ARG A 414 10.10 39.19 -37.27
N THR A 415 10.46 38.83 -38.48
CA THR A 415 11.82 38.46 -38.81
C THR A 415 12.42 39.57 -39.64
N GLU A 416 13.57 40.09 -39.20
CA GLU A 416 14.29 41.18 -39.86
C GLU A 416 15.76 40.80 -40.07
N LYS A 417 16.39 41.41 -41.07
CA LYS A 417 17.81 41.22 -41.34
C LYS A 417 18.65 41.77 -40.20
N PHE A 418 19.60 40.98 -39.71
CA PHE A 418 20.54 41.37 -38.68
C PHE A 418 21.37 42.57 -39.16
N THR A 419 21.38 43.63 -38.35
CA THR A 419 22.17 44.84 -38.61
C THR A 419 23.10 45.11 -37.44
N SER A 420 22.57 45.39 -36.24
CA SER A 420 23.37 45.78 -35.07
C SER A 420 22.97 45.11 -33.76
N SER A 421 21.78 44.49 -33.66
CA SER A 421 21.28 43.85 -32.45
C SER A 421 20.67 42.49 -32.75
N VAL A 422 20.86 41.53 -31.84
CA VAL A 422 20.28 40.19 -31.91
C VAL A 422 18.77 40.18 -31.56
N LYS A 423 18.23 41.34 -31.13
CA LYS A 423 16.83 41.52 -30.72
C LYS A 423 16.39 40.39 -29.77
N ASP A 424 15.35 39.64 -30.09
CA ASP A 424 14.81 38.55 -29.27
C ASP A 424 15.35 37.16 -29.66
N GLY A 425 16.35 37.11 -30.55
CA GLY A 425 17.06 35.89 -30.94
C GLY A 425 17.16 35.68 -32.45
N ILE A 426 18.01 34.74 -32.88
CA ILE A 426 18.23 34.44 -34.31
C ILE A 426 17.06 33.61 -34.86
N ASP A 427 16.53 34.01 -36.02
CA ASP A 427 15.58 33.19 -36.77
C ASP A 427 16.31 32.18 -37.65
N ILE A 428 16.54 31.00 -37.09
CA ILE A 428 17.24 29.92 -37.79
C ILE A 428 16.53 29.53 -39.09
N ARG A 429 15.20 29.51 -39.14
CA ARG A 429 14.48 29.09 -40.36
C ARG A 429 14.66 30.09 -41.48
N ASP A 430 14.51 31.38 -41.18
CA ASP A 430 14.59 32.41 -42.22
C ASP A 430 16.04 32.70 -42.63
N THR A 431 16.97 32.55 -41.68
CA THR A 431 18.42 32.54 -41.96
C THR A 431 18.80 31.39 -42.88
N LEU A 432 18.26 30.18 -42.67
CA LEU A 432 18.49 29.04 -43.56
C LEU A 432 17.83 29.22 -44.93
N ARG A 433 16.67 29.86 -45.01
CA ARG A 433 16.03 30.18 -46.30
C ARG A 433 16.85 31.13 -47.14
N HIS A 434 17.49 32.10 -46.50
CA HIS A 434 18.35 33.09 -47.15
C HIS A 434 19.84 32.76 -47.03
N TRP A 435 20.19 31.48 -46.80
CA TRP A 435 21.58 31.06 -46.59
C TRP A 435 22.49 31.43 -47.76
N TYR A 436 21.94 31.48 -48.97
CA TYR A 436 22.65 31.86 -50.19
C TYR A 436 23.10 33.32 -50.22
N SER A 437 22.46 34.24 -49.47
CA SER A 437 22.88 35.64 -49.40
C SER A 437 23.89 35.91 -48.27
N GLY A 438 24.14 34.92 -47.40
CA GLY A 438 25.03 35.07 -46.23
C GLY A 438 24.44 35.96 -45.12
N ASP A 439 23.16 36.34 -45.23
CA ASP A 439 22.50 37.22 -44.29
C ASP A 439 21.92 36.46 -43.10
N ILE A 440 22.15 36.97 -41.89
CA ILE A 440 21.56 36.44 -40.67
C ILE A 440 20.25 37.20 -40.40
N TYR A 441 19.21 36.47 -40.00
CA TYR A 441 17.91 37.06 -39.66
C TYR A 441 17.65 36.92 -38.16
N VAL A 442 17.08 37.95 -37.56
CA VAL A 442 16.74 38.04 -36.13
C VAL A 442 15.26 38.27 -35.93
N LYS A 443 14.74 37.75 -34.83
CA LYS A 443 13.34 37.88 -34.41
C LYS A 443 13.17 39.13 -33.57
N GLU A 444 12.16 39.91 -33.90
CA GLU A 444 11.60 40.93 -33.03
C GLU A 444 10.21 40.48 -32.59
N ILE A 445 10.05 40.28 -31.30
CA ILE A 445 8.78 39.96 -30.67
C ILE A 445 8.24 41.29 -30.13
N PRO A 446 7.27 41.92 -30.81
CA PRO A 446 6.72 43.17 -30.33
C PRO A 446 6.05 42.95 -28.96
N PRO A 447 6.07 43.97 -28.06
CA PRO A 447 5.38 43.86 -26.78
C PRO A 447 3.91 43.54 -27.02
N SER A 448 3.44 42.46 -26.38
CA SER A 448 2.08 41.94 -26.56
C SER A 448 1.05 43.03 -26.21
N ARG A 449 0.26 43.46 -27.20
CA ARG A 449 -0.85 44.43 -27.00
C ARG A 449 -2.20 43.78 -26.68
N GLY A 450 -2.21 42.58 -26.11
CA GLY A 450 -3.44 41.87 -25.74
C GLY A 450 -3.48 41.58 -24.25
N GLN A 451 -4.52 42.04 -23.56
CA GLN A 451 -4.83 41.55 -22.23
C GLN A 451 -5.64 40.26 -22.34
N VAL A 452 -5.44 39.34 -21.41
CA VAL A 452 -6.25 38.12 -21.28
C VAL A 452 -7.06 38.34 -20.03
N GLU A 453 -8.37 38.51 -20.18
CA GLU A 453 -9.31 38.76 -19.08
C GLU A 453 -9.93 37.46 -18.56
N ILE A 454 -10.28 36.54 -19.46
CA ILE A 454 -10.98 35.30 -19.13
C ILE A 454 -10.14 34.09 -19.50
N VAL A 455 -10.03 33.17 -18.54
CA VAL A 455 -9.42 31.84 -18.70
C VAL A 455 -10.49 30.79 -18.43
N VAL A 456 -10.63 29.83 -19.34
CA VAL A 456 -11.48 28.65 -19.15
C VAL A 456 -10.59 27.42 -19.00
N LEU A 457 -10.75 26.69 -17.91
CA LEU A 457 -10.08 25.43 -17.64
C LEU A 457 -11.11 24.30 -17.75
N LEU A 458 -10.90 23.38 -18.70
CA LEU A 458 -11.69 22.16 -18.84
C LEU A 458 -10.80 20.98 -18.46
N PHE A 459 -11.19 20.25 -17.41
CA PHE A 459 -10.43 19.10 -16.91
C PHE A 459 -10.87 17.80 -17.57
N ASP A 460 -12.15 17.73 -17.95
CA ASP A 460 -12.72 16.61 -18.70
C ASP A 460 -12.89 16.92 -20.18
N SER A 461 -12.82 15.88 -21.03
CA SER A 461 -13.05 16.01 -22.46
C SER A 461 -14.53 16.00 -22.81
N ASP A 462 -15.31 15.21 -22.06
CA ASP A 462 -16.76 14.99 -22.26
C ASP A 462 -17.41 14.85 -20.87
N PRO A 463 -17.71 15.97 -20.19
CA PRO A 463 -18.30 15.93 -18.86
C PRO A 463 -19.76 15.45 -18.92
N GLU A 464 -20.08 14.40 -18.17
CA GLU A 464 -21.46 13.91 -18.04
C GLU A 464 -22.27 14.80 -17.08
N PRO A 465 -23.43 15.35 -17.50
CA PRO A 465 -24.24 16.22 -16.65
C PRO A 465 -24.69 15.57 -15.33
N ASP A 466 -24.93 14.25 -15.34
CA ASP A 466 -25.35 13.51 -14.14
C ASP A 466 -24.23 13.42 -13.09
N THR A 467 -22.97 13.40 -13.53
CA THR A 467 -21.80 13.38 -12.62
C THR A 467 -21.46 14.77 -12.10
N TYR A 468 -21.58 15.79 -12.95
CA TYR A 468 -21.28 17.19 -12.60
C TYR A 468 -22.56 18.02 -12.45
N ASN A 469 -23.38 17.62 -11.49
CA ASN A 469 -24.69 18.21 -11.21
C ASN A 469 -24.61 19.56 -10.46
N TRP A 470 -23.47 19.89 -9.84
CA TRP A 470 -23.32 21.13 -9.08
C TRP A 470 -22.68 22.23 -9.91
N CYS A 471 -23.46 23.27 -10.18
CA CYS A 471 -23.10 24.39 -11.04
C CYS A 471 -23.29 25.72 -10.30
N GLN A 472 -22.25 26.54 -10.20
CA GLN A 472 -22.35 27.81 -9.48
C GLN A 472 -21.39 28.89 -10.01
N THR A 473 -21.73 30.14 -9.68
CA THR A 473 -20.87 31.32 -9.82
C THR A 473 -20.46 31.81 -8.42
N TRP A 474 -19.16 31.77 -8.13
CA TRP A 474 -18.54 32.31 -6.91
C TRP A 474 -17.92 33.69 -7.19
N TYR A 475 -18.14 34.60 -6.25
CA TYR A 475 -17.64 35.96 -6.30
C TYR A 475 -16.38 36.08 -5.44
N ALA A 476 -15.41 36.83 -5.93
CA ALA A 476 -14.17 37.13 -5.23
C ALA A 476 -14.45 37.77 -3.85
N GLU A 477 -13.88 37.20 -2.79
CA GLU A 477 -13.83 37.82 -1.45
C GLU A 477 -12.73 38.89 -1.39
N HIS A 478 -11.67 38.73 -2.18
CA HIS A 478 -10.49 39.58 -2.20
C HIS A 478 -10.19 40.16 -3.59
N ASN A 479 -9.54 41.33 -3.66
CA ASN A 479 -9.24 42.00 -4.94
C ASN A 479 -8.27 41.21 -5.84
N GLU A 480 -7.54 40.26 -5.27
CA GLU A 480 -6.56 39.42 -5.97
C GLU A 480 -7.20 38.14 -6.55
N GLU A 481 -8.47 37.87 -6.21
CA GLU A 481 -9.21 36.70 -6.69
C GLU A 481 -9.99 37.00 -7.97
N SER A 482 -10.22 35.95 -8.75
CA SER A 482 -11.06 35.98 -9.94
C SER A 482 -12.52 35.71 -9.59
N THR A 483 -13.44 36.23 -10.40
CA THR A 483 -14.82 35.71 -10.38
C THR A 483 -14.81 34.33 -11.04
N LEU A 484 -15.26 33.31 -10.31
CA LEU A 484 -15.14 31.89 -10.68
C LEU A 484 -16.51 31.32 -11.00
N CYS A 485 -16.71 30.78 -12.20
CA CYS A 485 -17.91 30.03 -12.56
C CYS A 485 -17.52 28.60 -12.88
N PHE A 486 -18.21 27.60 -12.37
CA PHE A 486 -17.78 26.21 -12.53
C PHE A 486 -18.95 25.23 -12.57
N PHE A 487 -18.64 24.04 -13.05
CA PHE A 487 -19.42 22.83 -12.82
C PHE A 487 -18.53 21.78 -12.14
N ALA A 488 -19.08 21.11 -11.14
CA ALA A 488 -18.37 20.18 -10.26
C ALA A 488 -19.30 19.05 -9.78
N THR A 489 -18.72 18.04 -9.16
CA THR A 489 -19.47 17.01 -8.43
C THR A 489 -20.11 17.60 -7.17
N GLU A 490 -21.21 17.01 -6.70
CA GLU A 490 -21.89 17.42 -5.47
C GLU A 490 -20.97 17.26 -4.24
N TYR A 491 -20.70 18.35 -3.52
CA TYR A 491 -19.79 18.34 -2.37
C TYR A 491 -20.38 17.63 -1.15
N MET A 492 -21.71 17.53 -1.09
CA MET A 492 -22.43 16.84 0.00
C MET A 492 -22.35 15.31 -0.11
N GLU A 493 -21.95 14.76 -1.26
CA GLU A 493 -21.73 13.32 -1.42
C GLU A 493 -20.43 12.85 -0.77
N GLN A 494 -19.49 13.76 -0.50
CA GLN A 494 -18.16 13.43 0.03
C GLN A 494 -17.75 14.38 1.16
N LEU A 495 -18.27 14.12 2.37
CA LEU A 495 -17.92 14.87 3.57
C LEU A 495 -16.66 14.30 4.23
N ILE A 496 -15.58 15.08 4.24
CA ILE A 496 -14.28 14.65 4.80
C ILE A 496 -14.10 15.08 6.27
N GLY A 497 -14.96 15.98 6.75
CA GLY A 497 -14.89 16.50 8.11
C GLY A 497 -16.17 17.25 8.50
N PRO A 498 -16.29 17.66 9.77
CA PRO A 498 -17.44 18.41 10.25
C PRO A 498 -17.55 19.76 9.52
N GLY A 499 -18.55 19.89 8.66
CA GLY A 499 -18.78 21.08 7.83
C GLY A 499 -17.76 21.27 6.72
N ILE A 500 -17.13 20.19 6.24
CA ILE A 500 -16.16 20.21 5.13
C ILE A 500 -16.60 19.18 4.09
N GLY A 501 -17.07 19.66 2.94
CA GLY A 501 -17.39 18.84 1.77
C GLY A 501 -16.28 18.93 0.74
N GLN A 502 -16.01 17.82 0.04
CA GLN A 502 -15.04 17.75 -1.05
C GLN A 502 -15.78 17.67 -2.39
N ALA A 503 -15.37 18.49 -3.35
CA ALA A 503 -15.86 18.43 -4.72
C ALA A 503 -14.71 18.38 -5.73
N THR A 504 -15.04 17.96 -6.95
CA THR A 504 -14.11 17.87 -8.07
C THR A 504 -14.63 18.67 -9.24
N TYR A 505 -13.85 19.65 -9.71
CA TYR A 505 -14.17 20.42 -10.91
C TYR A 505 -14.19 19.53 -12.15
N GLY A 506 -15.24 19.67 -12.96
CA GLY A 506 -15.24 19.23 -14.36
C GLY A 506 -14.71 20.32 -15.28
N GLY A 507 -15.01 21.57 -14.97
CA GLY A 507 -14.46 22.75 -15.63
C GLY A 507 -14.80 24.04 -14.89
N CYS A 508 -14.00 25.07 -15.11
CA CYS A 508 -14.23 26.40 -14.54
C CYS A 508 -13.81 27.52 -15.49
N MET A 509 -14.46 28.67 -15.33
CA MET A 509 -14.19 29.94 -15.99
C MET A 509 -13.77 30.96 -14.93
N MET A 510 -12.64 31.63 -15.14
CA MET A 510 -12.07 32.61 -14.23
C MET A 510 -11.96 33.98 -14.93
N ILE A 511 -12.56 35.00 -14.33
CA ILE A 511 -12.55 36.38 -14.82
C ILE A 511 -11.66 37.23 -13.91
N TYR A 512 -10.60 37.81 -14.49
CA TYR A 512 -9.70 38.72 -13.79
C TYR A 512 -9.39 39.95 -14.67
N PRO A 513 -9.49 41.19 -14.15
CA PRO A 513 -9.92 41.56 -12.79
C PRO A 513 -11.35 41.10 -12.42
N PRO A 514 -11.67 40.89 -11.14
CA PRO A 514 -12.97 40.36 -10.74
C PRO A 514 -14.11 41.31 -11.12
N ARG A 515 -15.24 40.75 -11.57
CA ARG A 515 -16.43 41.50 -11.99
C ARG A 515 -17.68 40.77 -11.55
N SER A 516 -18.64 41.49 -10.96
CA SER A 516 -19.95 40.92 -10.66
C SER A 516 -20.72 40.67 -11.97
N ILE A 517 -20.93 39.40 -12.28
CA ILE A 517 -21.76 38.93 -13.38
C ILE A 517 -22.92 38.11 -12.81
N PRO A 518 -24.10 38.09 -13.45
CA PRO A 518 -25.17 37.18 -13.05
C PRO A 518 -24.73 35.72 -13.13
N ASP A 519 -25.43 34.86 -12.40
CA ASP A 519 -25.14 33.43 -12.45
C ASP A 519 -25.37 32.89 -13.86
N ILE A 520 -24.27 32.45 -14.50
CA ILE A 520 -24.25 32.06 -15.91
C ILE A 520 -25.13 30.85 -16.19
N TRP A 521 -25.42 30.04 -15.17
CA TRP A 521 -26.21 28.84 -15.28
C TRP A 521 -27.71 29.14 -15.42
N GLN A 522 -28.16 30.29 -14.90
CA GLN A 522 -29.55 30.74 -14.94
C GLN A 522 -29.76 31.94 -15.88
N ASP A 523 -28.71 32.46 -16.51
CA ASP A 523 -28.79 33.63 -17.37
C ASP A 523 -29.46 33.30 -18.72
N PRO A 524 -30.66 33.85 -19.02
CA PRO A 524 -31.37 33.55 -20.26
C PRO A 524 -30.64 34.08 -21.52
N ARG A 525 -29.64 34.95 -21.36
CA ARG A 525 -28.83 35.46 -22.47
C ARG A 525 -27.85 34.40 -23.00
N ILE A 526 -27.51 33.40 -22.17
CA ILE A 526 -26.61 32.29 -22.49
C ILE A 526 -27.48 31.06 -22.77
N HIS A 527 -27.79 30.84 -24.05
CA HIS A 527 -28.83 29.87 -24.46
C HIS A 527 -28.46 29.07 -25.72
N LEU A 528 -27.27 29.28 -26.28
CA LEU A 528 -26.84 28.60 -27.51
C LEU A 528 -26.15 27.27 -27.23
N SER A 529 -25.62 27.09 -26.03
CA SER A 529 -24.91 25.89 -25.57
C SER A 529 -25.86 24.77 -25.14
N GLU A 530 -25.56 23.54 -25.54
CA GLU A 530 -26.28 22.34 -25.08
C GLU A 530 -25.53 21.61 -23.96
N THR A 531 -24.20 21.66 -23.98
CA THR A 531 -23.31 20.96 -23.03
C THR A 531 -22.77 21.89 -21.95
N LEU A 532 -22.33 21.33 -20.81
CA LEU A 532 -21.78 22.09 -19.68
C LEU A 532 -20.53 22.89 -20.08
N GLU A 533 -19.63 22.27 -20.85
CA GLU A 533 -18.43 22.91 -21.37
C GLU A 533 -18.75 24.03 -22.36
N GLU A 534 -19.74 23.84 -23.24
CA GLU A 534 -20.16 24.88 -24.17
C GLU A 534 -20.81 26.06 -23.45
N LYS A 535 -21.52 25.82 -22.33
CA LYS A 535 -22.12 26.89 -21.54
C LYS A 535 -21.08 27.75 -20.84
N LEU A 536 -20.03 27.14 -20.26
CA LEU A 536 -18.87 27.88 -19.77
C LEU A 536 -18.19 28.70 -20.87
N LEU A 537 -18.01 28.11 -22.05
CA LEU A 537 -17.39 28.80 -23.19
C LEU A 537 -18.26 29.95 -23.73
N GLU A 538 -19.58 29.75 -23.83
CA GLU A 538 -20.53 30.79 -24.24
C GLU A 538 -20.48 31.97 -23.27
N ALA A 539 -20.53 31.68 -21.96
CA ALA A 539 -20.38 32.69 -20.92
C ALA A 539 -19.05 33.45 -21.05
N ALA A 540 -17.95 32.74 -21.29
CA ALA A 540 -16.64 33.34 -21.49
C ALA A 540 -16.60 34.25 -22.72
N PHE A 541 -17.20 33.84 -23.84
CA PHE A 541 -17.23 34.67 -25.04
C PHE A 541 -18.16 35.88 -24.91
N PHE A 542 -19.27 35.73 -24.20
CA PHE A 542 -20.22 36.81 -23.96
C PHE A 542 -19.68 37.88 -23.02
N HIS A 543 -19.05 37.48 -21.90
CA HIS A 543 -18.55 38.40 -20.89
C HIS A 543 -17.15 38.95 -21.16
N SER A 544 -16.37 38.35 -22.06
CA SER A 544 -15.02 38.84 -22.39
C SER A 544 -15.10 40.19 -23.09
N LYS A 545 -14.36 41.20 -22.60
CA LYS A 545 -14.15 42.47 -23.33
C LYS A 545 -13.08 42.34 -24.41
N GLU A 546 -12.17 41.39 -24.25
CA GLU A 546 -11.06 41.13 -25.15
C GLU A 546 -11.48 40.20 -26.30
N ILE A 547 -10.78 40.27 -27.43
CA ILE A 547 -11.02 39.38 -28.58
C ILE A 547 -10.59 37.95 -28.24
N ASN A 548 -9.52 37.82 -27.48
CA ASN A 548 -8.88 36.55 -27.18
C ASN A 548 -9.39 35.99 -25.85
N VAL A 549 -9.79 34.72 -25.86
CA VAL A 549 -10.16 33.95 -24.66
C VAL A 549 -9.28 32.72 -24.58
N THR A 550 -8.64 32.49 -23.43
CA THR A 550 -7.79 31.32 -23.21
C THR A 550 -8.64 30.14 -22.82
N VAL A 551 -8.40 29.00 -23.48
CA VAL A 551 -9.03 27.72 -23.16
C VAL A 551 -7.93 26.69 -22.92
N VAL A 552 -7.89 26.16 -21.71
CA VAL A 552 -7.05 25.03 -21.34
C VAL A 552 -7.91 23.77 -21.36
N SER A 553 -7.56 22.80 -22.20
CA SER A 553 -8.37 21.58 -22.34
C SER A 553 -7.53 20.35 -22.68
N PRO A 554 -7.99 19.12 -22.37
CA PRO A 554 -7.30 17.89 -22.72
C PRO A 554 -7.34 17.61 -24.24
N CYS A 555 -8.37 18.08 -24.93
CA CYS A 555 -8.56 17.96 -26.37
C CYS A 555 -8.41 19.33 -27.06
N ALA A 556 -8.07 19.32 -28.35
CA ALA A 556 -8.03 20.54 -29.15
C ALA A 556 -9.44 21.15 -29.34
N PRO A 557 -9.58 22.48 -29.55
CA PRO A 557 -10.88 23.12 -29.62
C PRO A 557 -11.76 22.53 -30.73
N ARG A 558 -12.90 21.98 -30.32
CA ARG A 558 -13.90 21.36 -31.18
C ARG A 558 -14.44 22.35 -32.21
N MET A 559 -14.98 21.84 -33.32
CA MET A 559 -15.60 22.69 -34.34
C MET A 559 -16.79 23.47 -33.78
N SER A 560 -17.56 22.90 -32.85
CA SER A 560 -18.65 23.61 -32.17
C SER A 560 -18.14 24.82 -31.39
N TRP A 561 -17.08 24.65 -30.58
CA TRP A 561 -16.46 25.73 -29.81
C TRP A 561 -15.96 26.87 -30.71
N ARG A 562 -15.35 26.54 -31.85
CA ARG A 562 -14.88 27.55 -32.82
C ARG A 562 -16.03 28.31 -33.48
N ARG A 563 -17.13 27.62 -33.81
CA ARG A 563 -18.34 28.26 -34.36
C ARG A 563 -18.97 29.19 -33.33
N LEU A 564 -19.05 28.76 -32.08
CA LEU A 564 -19.55 29.54 -30.96
C LEU A 564 -18.71 30.81 -30.79
N ALA A 565 -17.38 30.67 -30.68
CA ALA A 565 -16.46 31.80 -30.58
C ALA A 565 -16.63 32.80 -31.75
N LYS A 566 -16.74 32.30 -32.99
CA LYS A 566 -16.95 33.14 -34.18
C LYS A 566 -18.25 33.94 -34.13
N LYS A 567 -19.33 33.37 -33.57
CA LYS A 567 -20.62 34.06 -33.42
C LYS A 567 -20.55 35.25 -32.48
N TYR A 568 -19.71 35.18 -31.45
CA TYR A 568 -19.42 36.28 -30.51
C TYR A 568 -18.24 37.16 -30.94
N GLY A 569 -17.66 36.94 -32.12
CA GLY A 569 -16.50 37.69 -32.61
C GLY A 569 -15.22 37.46 -31.79
N LYS A 570 -15.09 36.30 -31.13
CA LYS A 570 -13.96 35.93 -30.26
C LYS A 570 -13.03 34.91 -30.93
N LYS A 571 -11.78 34.87 -30.45
CA LYS A 571 -10.74 33.90 -30.85
C LYS A 571 -10.31 33.08 -29.64
N ILE A 572 -10.26 31.75 -29.82
CA ILE A 572 -9.79 30.81 -28.79
C ILE A 572 -8.27 30.71 -28.87
N ILE A 573 -7.59 30.92 -27.75
CA ILE A 573 -6.18 30.55 -27.57
C ILE A 573 -6.14 29.26 -26.77
N HIS A 574 -5.72 28.18 -27.42
CA HIS A 574 -5.72 26.87 -26.82
C HIS A 574 -4.36 26.54 -26.19
N ILE A 575 -4.39 26.13 -24.93
CA ILE A 575 -3.24 25.57 -24.22
C ILE A 575 -3.59 24.12 -23.85
N PRO A 576 -2.87 23.11 -24.37
CA PRO A 576 -3.14 21.74 -24.02
C PRO A 576 -2.93 21.49 -22.52
N LEU A 577 -3.88 20.84 -21.86
CA LEU A 577 -3.81 20.52 -20.42
C LEU A 577 -2.53 19.72 -20.07
N LYS A 578 -2.04 18.90 -21.00
CA LYS A 578 -0.78 18.12 -20.88
C LYS A 578 0.49 18.96 -20.69
N ARG A 579 0.43 20.29 -20.87
CA ARG A 579 1.55 21.18 -20.56
C ARG A 579 1.77 21.36 -19.06
N PHE A 580 0.76 21.07 -18.25
CA PHE A 580 0.84 21.16 -16.79
C PHE A 580 1.10 19.77 -16.18
N SER A 581 1.72 19.74 -15.01
CA SER A 581 1.96 18.47 -14.31
C SER A 581 0.63 17.85 -13.86
N ASN A 582 0.50 16.53 -13.96
CA ASN A 582 -0.70 15.81 -13.49
C ASN A 582 -0.98 16.09 -12.00
N GLN A 583 0.07 16.29 -11.19
CA GLN A 583 -0.08 16.62 -9.77
C GLN A 583 -0.68 18.02 -9.57
N THR A 584 -0.23 19.01 -10.34
CA THR A 584 -0.82 20.36 -10.31
C THR A 584 -2.28 20.32 -10.71
N ILE A 585 -2.61 19.57 -11.78
CA ILE A 585 -3.98 19.43 -12.28
C ILE A 585 -4.86 18.80 -11.20
N GLU A 586 -4.46 17.67 -10.62
CA GLU A 586 -5.29 16.98 -9.62
C GLU A 586 -5.48 17.83 -8.35
N LYS A 587 -4.45 18.55 -7.92
CA LYS A 587 -4.54 19.47 -6.77
C LYS A 587 -5.49 20.64 -6.98
N VAL A 588 -5.56 21.17 -8.20
CA VAL A 588 -6.45 22.30 -8.52
C VAL A 588 -7.86 21.80 -8.84
N ARG A 589 -7.98 20.59 -9.37
CA ARG A 589 -9.28 20.00 -9.72
C ARG A 589 -10.10 19.64 -8.48
N ARG A 590 -9.45 19.26 -7.38
CA ARG A 590 -10.12 18.99 -6.09
C ARG A 590 -10.16 20.26 -5.25
N PHE A 591 -11.32 20.54 -4.67
CA PHE A 591 -11.49 21.67 -3.77
C PHE A 591 -12.49 21.34 -2.67
N HIS A 592 -12.45 22.13 -1.60
CA HIS A 592 -13.29 21.92 -0.44
C HIS A 592 -14.24 23.09 -0.20
N VAL A 593 -15.49 22.74 0.07
CA VAL A 593 -16.55 23.65 0.48
C VAL A 593 -16.65 23.60 1.99
N LEU A 594 -16.60 24.77 2.62
CA LEU A 594 -16.68 24.92 4.06
C LEU A 594 -18.05 25.48 4.44
N ASN A 595 -18.68 24.87 5.43
CA ASN A 595 -19.94 25.32 6.04
C ASN A 595 -19.73 26.54 6.98
N GLY A 596 -19.01 27.56 6.51
CA GLY A 596 -18.75 28.82 7.21
C GLY A 596 -17.27 29.14 7.48
N LYS A 597 -16.98 30.44 7.66
CA LYS A 597 -15.60 30.96 7.85
C LYS A 597 -14.92 30.47 9.12
N ASN A 598 -15.69 30.15 10.16
CA ASN A 598 -15.19 29.58 11.41
C ASN A 598 -14.48 28.21 11.21
N ILE A 599 -14.89 27.45 10.19
CA ILE A 599 -14.34 26.13 9.86
C ILE A 599 -12.91 26.24 9.35
N ARG A 600 -12.54 27.38 8.74
CA ARG A 600 -11.18 27.67 8.27
C ARG A 600 -10.11 27.45 9.36
N SER A 601 -10.46 27.65 10.64
CA SER A 601 -9.54 27.46 11.77
C SER A 601 -9.09 26.00 12.00
N TYR A 602 -9.87 25.01 11.57
CA TYR A 602 -9.57 23.59 11.77
C TYR A 602 -9.65 22.75 10.49
N ALA A 603 -10.04 23.33 9.36
CA ALA A 603 -10.16 22.63 8.08
C ALA A 603 -8.86 21.91 7.66
N GLN A 604 -7.71 22.53 7.91
CA GLN A 604 -6.38 21.94 7.66
C GLN A 604 -6.14 20.59 8.36
N ARG A 605 -6.87 20.28 9.44
CA ARG A 605 -6.74 18.97 10.11
C ARG A 605 -7.35 17.84 9.29
N PHE A 606 -8.33 18.14 8.44
CA PHE A 606 -9.08 17.18 7.64
C PHE A 606 -8.69 17.22 6.16
N ILE A 607 -8.43 18.42 5.63
CA ILE A 607 -7.94 18.61 4.27
C ILE A 607 -6.48 18.16 4.22
N GLN A 608 -6.23 17.09 3.48
CA GLN A 608 -4.91 16.50 3.35
C GLN A 608 -4.21 17.04 2.10
N ASP A 609 -2.97 17.50 2.24
CA ASP A 609 -2.13 17.86 1.10
C ASP A 609 -1.66 16.57 0.40
N ILE A 610 -2.25 16.27 -0.76
CA ILE A 610 -1.87 15.14 -1.64
C ILE A 610 -0.53 15.40 -2.33
#